data_AF-A0A6V7KGG5-F1
#
_entry.id   AF-A0A6V7KGG5-F1
#
_cell.length_a   1.000
_cell.length_b   1.000
_cell.length_c   1.000
_cell.angle_alpha   90.00
_cell.angle_beta   90.00
_cell.angle_gamma   90.00
#
_symmetry.space_group_name_H-M   'P 1'
#
loop_
_entity.id
_entity.type
_entity.pdbx_description
1 polymer ?
#
loop_
_entity_poly.entity_id
_entity_poly.type
_entity_poly.pdbx_seq_one_letter_code
_entity_poly.pdbx_strand_id
1 'polypeptide(L)'
;LDSLKVGLQNIDCQLTEDEGTCLPLSPSRLAFGINVQSCSYFPSFTLPLKINFIGCDNVLSPAIFKVGDDLQQDMLTLQMVRIMDKLWLKEGLDLKMVTFACVPTGHKRGMIEMVTNAETLRKIQVEFGLTGSFKDRPIAEWLAKHNPSELEYERAVENFTASCAGYSVATYILGICDRHNDNIMLKTSGHLFHIDFGKFLGDAQMFGNFK
;
A
#
# COMPACT_ATOMS: atom_id res chain seq x y z
N LEU A 1 9.75 1.76 -21.63
CA LEU A 1 8.27 1.80 -21.71
C LEU A 1 7.74 0.86 -22.78
N ASP A 2 8.29 0.87 -24.00
CA ASP A 2 7.78 0.00 -25.08
C ASP A 2 7.94 -1.50 -24.79
N SER A 3 9.08 -1.91 -24.23
CA SER A 3 9.29 -3.30 -23.81
C SER A 3 8.27 -3.77 -22.76
N LEU A 4 7.90 -2.90 -21.80
CA LEU A 4 6.85 -3.21 -20.81
C LEU A 4 5.49 -3.38 -21.50
N LYS A 5 5.13 -2.47 -22.40
CA LYS A 5 3.85 -2.54 -23.13
C LYS A 5 3.74 -3.81 -23.97
N VAL A 6 4.80 -4.17 -24.70
CA VAL A 6 4.85 -5.42 -25.49
C VAL A 6 4.72 -6.64 -24.59
N GLY A 7 5.43 -6.67 -23.45
CA GLY A 7 5.31 -7.77 -22.49
C GLY A 7 3.90 -7.92 -21.93
N LEU A 8 3.26 -6.81 -21.54
CA LEU A 8 1.90 -6.82 -21.02
C LEU A 8 0.85 -7.16 -22.08
N GLN A 9 1.06 -6.76 -23.35
CA GLN A 9 0.20 -7.16 -24.47
C GLN A 9 0.21 -8.69 -24.67
N ASN A 10 1.39 -9.31 -24.59
CA ASN A 10 1.47 -10.76 -24.71
C ASN A 10 0.70 -11.48 -23.58
N ILE A 11 0.80 -10.97 -22.34
CA ILE A 11 0.07 -11.54 -21.20
C ILE A 11 -1.44 -11.28 -21.34
N ASP A 12 -1.85 -10.11 -21.82
CA ASP A 12 -3.25 -9.78 -22.09
C ASP A 12 -3.88 -10.75 -23.11
N CYS A 13 -3.17 -11.05 -24.21
CA CYS A 13 -3.60 -12.06 -25.18
C CYS A 13 -3.73 -13.44 -24.53
N GLN A 14 -2.75 -13.88 -23.74
CA GLN A 14 -2.79 -15.17 -23.04
C GLN A 14 -3.98 -15.28 -22.08
N LEU A 15 -4.22 -14.25 -21.27
CA LEU A 15 -5.36 -14.24 -20.33
C LEU A 15 -6.71 -14.30 -21.06
N THR A 16 -6.80 -13.69 -22.23
CA THR A 16 -8.00 -13.72 -23.07
C THR A 16 -8.21 -15.11 -23.68
N GLU A 17 -7.13 -15.78 -24.11
CA GLU A 17 -7.16 -17.13 -24.68
C GLU A 17 -7.48 -18.22 -23.63
N ASP A 18 -6.96 -18.07 -22.41
CA ASP A 18 -7.12 -19.04 -21.31
C ASP A 18 -8.47 -18.91 -20.55
N GLU A 19 -9.41 -18.09 -21.03
CA GLU A 19 -10.67 -17.75 -20.31
C GLU A 19 -10.45 -17.17 -18.90
N GLY A 20 -9.32 -16.49 -18.71
CA GLY A 20 -8.94 -15.82 -17.47
C GLY A 20 -8.26 -16.70 -16.41
N THR A 21 -7.74 -16.04 -15.37
CA THR A 21 -7.04 -16.71 -14.27
C THR A 21 -7.32 -16.08 -12.92
N CYS A 22 -7.15 -16.83 -11.83
CA CYS A 22 -7.26 -16.30 -10.47
C CYS A 22 -6.01 -15.48 -10.13
N LEU A 23 -6.21 -14.30 -9.54
CA LEU A 23 -5.09 -13.52 -9.02
C LEU A 23 -4.60 -14.08 -7.67
N PRO A 24 -3.28 -14.19 -7.44
CA PRO A 24 -2.74 -14.62 -6.14
C PRO A 24 -3.24 -13.78 -4.95
N LEU A 25 -3.54 -12.50 -5.19
CA LEU A 25 -4.07 -11.57 -4.19
C LEU A 25 -5.45 -11.94 -3.66
N SER A 26 -6.27 -12.61 -4.48
CA SER A 26 -7.63 -13.01 -4.12
C SER A 26 -8.08 -14.17 -5.03
N PRO A 27 -8.15 -15.41 -4.51
CA PRO A 27 -8.57 -16.58 -5.30
C PRO A 27 -9.99 -16.46 -5.88
N SER A 28 -10.84 -15.65 -5.25
CA SER A 28 -12.21 -15.39 -5.72
C SER A 28 -12.30 -14.36 -6.85
N ARG A 29 -11.20 -13.69 -7.21
CA ARG A 29 -11.18 -12.69 -8.28
C ARG A 29 -10.48 -13.27 -9.51
N LEU A 30 -11.25 -13.37 -10.60
CA LEU A 30 -10.76 -13.74 -11.92
C LEU A 30 -10.31 -12.49 -12.70
N ALA A 31 -9.19 -12.60 -13.38
CA ALA A 31 -8.67 -11.62 -14.32
C ALA A 31 -8.70 -12.20 -15.74
N PHE A 32 -9.36 -11.51 -16.65
CA PHE A 32 -9.57 -11.93 -18.05
C PHE A 32 -8.68 -11.15 -19.04
N GLY A 33 -7.95 -10.16 -18.55
CA GLY A 33 -7.08 -9.33 -19.37
C GLY A 33 -6.36 -8.27 -18.55
N ILE A 34 -5.61 -7.41 -19.23
CA ILE A 34 -4.82 -6.32 -18.67
C ILE A 34 -5.11 -5.05 -19.47
N ASN A 35 -5.49 -3.97 -18.78
CA ASN A 35 -5.55 -2.66 -19.41
C ASN A 35 -4.13 -2.08 -19.55
N VAL A 36 -3.44 -2.48 -20.62
CA VAL A 36 -2.02 -2.13 -20.88
C VAL A 36 -1.77 -0.62 -20.86
N GLN A 37 -2.69 0.18 -21.39
CA GLN A 37 -2.54 1.64 -21.48
C GLN A 37 -2.48 2.30 -20.10
N SER A 38 -3.18 1.73 -19.13
CA SER A 38 -3.23 2.24 -17.75
C SER A 38 -2.14 1.68 -16.84
N CYS A 39 -1.34 0.72 -17.33
CA CYS A 39 -0.22 0.13 -16.60
C CYS A 39 1.01 1.06 -16.62
N SER A 40 1.80 1.02 -15.56
CA SER A 40 2.99 1.85 -15.42
C SER A 40 4.01 1.17 -14.49
N TYR A 41 5.04 1.90 -14.08
CA TYR A 41 5.95 1.48 -13.02
C TYR A 41 6.13 2.62 -12.03
N PHE A 42 6.48 2.28 -10.79
CA PHE A 42 6.81 3.29 -9.78
C PHE A 42 8.30 3.66 -9.91
N PRO A 43 8.66 4.96 -9.86
CA PRO A 43 10.04 5.40 -9.95
C PRO A 43 10.77 5.19 -8.61
N SER A 44 11.01 3.92 -8.25
CA SER A 44 11.81 3.50 -7.10
C SER A 44 12.96 2.59 -7.54
N PHE A 45 13.83 2.20 -6.60
CA PHE A 45 15.03 1.41 -6.89
C PHE A 45 14.74 0.10 -7.64
N THR A 46 13.68 -0.63 -7.25
CA THR A 46 13.31 -1.92 -7.86
C THR A 46 12.32 -1.79 -9.02
N LEU A 47 11.92 -0.57 -9.39
CA LEU A 47 10.98 -0.27 -10.48
C LEU A 47 9.73 -1.20 -10.51
N PRO A 48 8.99 -1.34 -9.41
CA PRO A 48 7.83 -2.23 -9.36
C PRO A 48 6.78 -1.80 -10.39
N LEU A 49 6.10 -2.81 -10.96
CA LEU A 49 5.11 -2.60 -12.02
C LEU A 49 3.74 -2.38 -11.41
N LYS A 50 3.03 -1.36 -11.88
CA LYS A 50 1.58 -1.19 -11.65
C LYS A 50 0.85 -1.86 -12.81
N ILE A 51 0.10 -2.91 -12.50
CA ILE A 51 -0.68 -3.70 -13.46
C ILE A 51 -2.17 -3.56 -13.12
N ASN A 52 -3.00 -3.20 -14.09
CA ASN A 52 -4.46 -3.11 -13.92
C ASN A 52 -5.11 -4.27 -14.66
N PHE A 53 -5.49 -5.30 -13.90
CA PHE A 53 -6.21 -6.46 -14.43
C PHE A 53 -7.68 -6.11 -14.68
N ILE A 54 -8.29 -6.74 -15.68
CA ILE A 54 -9.70 -6.58 -16.04
C ILE A 54 -10.49 -7.76 -15.48
N GLY A 55 -11.43 -7.51 -14.57
CA GLY A 55 -12.35 -8.53 -14.04
C GLY A 55 -13.51 -8.87 -14.97
N CYS A 56 -14.30 -9.88 -14.63
CA CYS A 56 -15.49 -10.29 -15.40
C CYS A 56 -16.56 -9.19 -15.52
N ASP A 57 -16.60 -8.29 -14.54
CA ASP A 57 -17.49 -7.13 -14.46
C ASP A 57 -16.91 -5.88 -15.14
N ASN A 58 -15.79 -6.01 -15.87
CA ASN A 58 -14.97 -4.91 -16.40
C ASN A 58 -14.44 -3.95 -15.33
N VAL A 59 -14.45 -4.34 -14.06
CA VAL A 59 -13.84 -3.54 -12.99
C VAL A 59 -12.35 -3.80 -12.97
N LEU A 60 -11.57 -2.72 -12.94
CA LEU A 60 -10.13 -2.81 -12.85
C LEU A 60 -9.69 -3.25 -11.45
N SER A 61 -8.84 -4.27 -11.40
CA SER A 61 -8.17 -4.74 -10.20
C SER A 61 -6.70 -4.33 -10.25
N PRO A 62 -6.33 -3.17 -9.68
CA PRO A 62 -4.96 -2.69 -9.67
C PRO A 62 -4.09 -3.51 -8.71
N ALA A 63 -2.92 -3.90 -9.18
CA ALA A 63 -1.93 -4.63 -8.41
C ALA A 63 -0.52 -4.08 -8.67
N ILE A 64 0.35 -4.28 -7.69
CA ILE A 64 1.78 -3.97 -7.80
C ILE A 64 2.52 -5.29 -7.91
N PHE A 65 3.31 -5.46 -8.96
CA PHE A 65 4.22 -6.60 -9.11
C PHE A 65 5.65 -6.15 -8.82
N LYS A 66 6.25 -6.71 -7.77
CA LYS A 66 7.59 -6.34 -7.28
C LYS A 66 8.57 -7.47 -7.60
N VAL A 67 9.73 -7.12 -8.13
CA VAL A 67 10.84 -8.04 -8.42
C VAL A 67 12.11 -7.46 -7.79
N GLY A 68 12.89 -8.29 -7.11
CA GLY A 68 14.12 -7.91 -6.42
C GLY A 68 13.99 -7.87 -4.90
N ASP A 69 12.76 -7.78 -4.38
CA ASP A 69 12.46 -7.69 -2.95
C ASP A 69 11.81 -8.98 -2.42
N ASP A 70 12.16 -9.36 -1.19
CA ASP A 70 11.54 -10.49 -0.50
C ASP A 70 10.27 -10.07 0.25
N LEU A 71 9.11 -10.38 -0.34
CA LEU A 71 7.81 -10.03 0.21
C LEU A 71 7.35 -10.93 1.36
N GLN A 72 8.13 -11.93 1.76
CA GLN A 72 7.77 -12.81 2.88
C GLN A 72 7.65 -12.03 4.20
N GLN A 73 8.55 -11.07 4.42
CA GLN A 73 8.51 -10.22 5.62
C GLN A 73 7.30 -9.28 5.62
N ASP A 74 6.98 -8.68 4.47
CA ASP A 74 5.76 -7.88 4.29
C ASP A 74 4.50 -8.69 4.57
N MET A 75 4.40 -9.89 4.00
CA MET A 75 3.26 -10.78 4.21
C MET A 75 3.09 -11.15 5.69
N LEU A 76 4.18 -11.52 6.38
CA LEU A 76 4.14 -11.85 7.80
C LEU A 76 3.71 -10.63 8.65
N THR A 77 4.28 -9.46 8.37
CA THR A 77 3.95 -8.22 9.10
C THR A 77 2.47 -7.87 8.94
N LEU A 78 1.95 -7.90 7.70
CA LEU A 78 0.54 -7.67 7.42
C LEU A 78 -0.37 -8.68 8.10
N GLN A 79 0.04 -9.95 8.19
CA GLN A 79 -0.69 -10.96 8.93
C GLN A 79 -0.74 -10.65 10.44
N MET A 80 0.36 -10.21 11.03
CA MET A 80 0.40 -9.81 12.45
C MET A 80 -0.50 -8.60 12.71
N VAL A 81 -0.46 -7.58 11.83
CA VAL A 81 -1.35 -6.41 11.93
C VAL A 81 -2.82 -6.82 11.84
N ARG A 82 -3.18 -7.77 10.94
CA ARG A 82 -4.55 -8.32 10.87
C ARG A 82 -4.99 -9.04 12.13
N ILE A 83 -4.06 -9.72 12.81
CA ILE A 83 -4.35 -10.38 14.10
C ILE A 83 -4.57 -9.33 15.19
N MET A 84 -3.71 -8.31 15.27
CA MET A 84 -3.87 -7.20 16.21
C MET A 84 -5.21 -6.49 16.04
N ASP A 85 -5.58 -6.18 14.79
CA ASP A 85 -6.87 -5.55 14.46
C ASP A 85 -8.06 -6.40 14.93
N LYS A 86 -8.04 -7.71 14.65
CA LYS A 86 -9.08 -8.63 15.14
C LYS A 86 -9.19 -8.65 16.66
N LEU A 87 -8.07 -8.57 17.38
CA LEU A 87 -8.06 -8.54 18.84
C LEU A 87 -8.62 -7.22 19.38
N TRP A 88 -8.25 -6.08 18.79
CA TRP A 88 -8.80 -4.79 19.18
C TRP A 88 -10.30 -4.70 18.92
N LEU A 89 -10.77 -5.14 17.75
CA LEU A 89 -12.19 -5.18 17.40
C LEU A 89 -12.99 -6.07 18.37
N LYS A 90 -12.42 -7.19 18.81
CA LYS A 90 -13.05 -8.08 19.80
C LYS A 90 -13.27 -7.38 21.15
N GLU A 91 -12.35 -6.49 21.54
CA GLU A 91 -12.46 -5.67 22.75
C GLU A 91 -13.25 -4.36 22.53
N GLY A 92 -13.92 -4.21 21.38
CA GLY A 92 -14.74 -3.04 21.06
C GLY A 92 -13.95 -1.81 20.61
N LEU A 93 -12.67 -1.97 20.27
CA LEU A 93 -11.79 -0.90 19.84
C LEU A 93 -11.56 -0.98 18.32
N ASP A 94 -12.29 -0.16 17.57
CA ASP A 94 -12.10 -0.03 16.12
C ASP A 94 -11.05 1.05 15.81
N LEU A 95 -9.79 0.61 15.63
CA LEU A 95 -8.67 1.49 15.29
C LEU A 95 -8.59 1.80 13.79
N LYS A 96 -9.60 1.46 12.97
CA LYS A 96 -9.64 1.80 11.54
C LYS A 96 -8.40 1.31 10.77
N MET A 97 -7.89 0.14 11.13
CA MET A 97 -6.69 -0.43 10.52
C MET A 97 -6.95 -0.78 9.04
N VAL A 98 -6.04 -0.37 8.15
CA VAL A 98 -6.08 -0.73 6.74
C VAL A 98 -5.00 -1.75 6.44
N THR A 99 -5.39 -2.98 6.09
CA THR A 99 -4.44 -3.99 5.60
C THR A 99 -4.76 -4.35 4.16
N PHE A 100 -3.74 -4.82 3.43
CA PHE A 100 -3.84 -5.17 2.02
C PHE A 100 -3.16 -6.51 1.76
N ALA A 101 -3.54 -7.20 0.68
CA ALA A 101 -2.91 -8.46 0.31
C ALA A 101 -1.46 -8.24 -0.17
N CYS A 102 -0.55 -9.07 0.32
CA CYS A 102 0.83 -9.15 -0.14
C CYS A 102 1.15 -10.64 -0.23
N VAL A 103 1.44 -11.11 -1.44
CA VAL A 103 1.56 -12.53 -1.76
C VAL A 103 2.88 -12.76 -2.50
N PRO A 104 3.89 -13.37 -1.85
CA PRO A 104 5.08 -13.85 -2.51
C PRO A 104 4.70 -14.88 -3.58
N THR A 105 5.19 -14.70 -4.80
CA THR A 105 4.93 -15.65 -5.91
C THR A 105 6.18 -16.44 -6.29
N GLY A 106 7.33 -16.14 -5.68
CA GLY A 106 8.59 -16.86 -5.86
C GLY A 106 9.73 -16.18 -5.13
N HIS A 107 10.97 -16.62 -5.40
CA HIS A 107 12.15 -16.00 -4.81
C HIS A 107 12.29 -14.53 -5.25
N LYS A 108 12.35 -13.62 -4.26
CA LYS A 108 12.47 -12.16 -4.43
C LYS A 108 11.48 -11.58 -5.44
N ARG A 109 10.25 -12.08 -5.44
CA ARG A 109 9.16 -11.57 -6.30
C ARG A 109 7.80 -11.84 -5.69
N GLY A 110 6.84 -10.99 -6.01
CA GLY A 110 5.45 -11.22 -5.66
C GLY A 110 4.54 -10.08 -6.02
N MET A 111 3.32 -10.18 -5.53
CA MET A 111 2.23 -9.27 -5.88
C MET A 111 1.70 -8.61 -4.61
N ILE A 112 1.38 -7.31 -4.72
CA ILE A 112 0.80 -6.51 -3.65
C ILE A 112 -0.49 -5.88 -4.16
N GLU A 113 -1.55 -5.93 -3.37
CA GLU A 113 -2.79 -5.22 -3.64
C GLU A 113 -2.55 -3.72 -3.60
N MET A 114 -3.05 -3.01 -4.62
CA MET A 114 -2.94 -1.56 -4.65
C MET A 114 -4.11 -0.92 -3.88
N VAL A 115 -3.79 -0.28 -2.76
CA VAL A 115 -4.78 0.52 -2.02
C VAL A 115 -5.08 1.78 -2.82
N THR A 116 -6.35 1.96 -3.20
CA THR A 116 -6.81 3.10 -3.99
C THR A 116 -7.15 4.31 -3.11
N ASN A 117 -7.24 5.48 -3.74
CA ASN A 117 -7.52 6.77 -3.07
C ASN A 117 -6.56 7.05 -1.91
N ALA A 118 -5.29 6.72 -2.09
CA ALA A 118 -4.25 6.87 -1.08
C ALA A 118 -2.99 7.49 -1.69
N GLU A 119 -2.30 8.30 -0.89
CA GLU A 119 -1.04 8.92 -1.27
C GLU A 119 -0.01 8.79 -0.14
N THR A 120 1.28 8.75 -0.48
CA THR A 120 2.34 8.78 0.54
C THR A 120 2.36 10.13 1.24
N LEU A 121 2.71 10.16 2.53
CA LEU A 121 2.85 11.42 3.26
C LEU A 121 3.89 12.35 2.61
N ARG A 122 4.96 11.80 1.99
CA ARG A 122 5.91 12.59 1.21
C ARG A 122 5.21 13.31 0.07
N LYS A 123 4.41 12.60 -0.72
CA LYS A 123 3.75 13.21 -1.89
C LYS A 123 2.78 14.30 -1.46
N ILE A 124 2.03 14.08 -0.37
CA ILE A 124 1.17 15.10 0.24
C ILE A 124 1.99 16.33 0.63
N GLN A 125 3.10 16.16 1.36
CA GLN A 125 3.95 17.28 1.79
C GLN A 125 4.52 18.09 0.61
N VAL A 126 4.97 17.40 -0.45
CA VAL A 126 5.55 18.04 -1.63
C VAL A 126 4.50 18.85 -2.42
N GLU A 127 3.22 18.45 -2.40
CA GLU A 127 2.12 19.21 -3.01
C GLU A 127 2.02 20.64 -2.44
N PHE A 128 2.42 20.86 -1.19
CA PHE A 128 2.40 22.16 -0.52
C PHE A 128 3.73 22.96 -0.64
N GLY A 129 4.65 22.52 -1.51
CA GLY A 129 5.90 23.20 -1.86
C GLY A 129 7.16 22.61 -1.20
N LEU A 130 8.34 23.13 -1.57
CA LEU A 130 9.66 22.67 -1.10
C LEU A 130 9.85 22.76 0.43
N THR A 131 9.05 23.56 1.12
CA THR A 131 9.03 23.69 2.59
C THR A 131 7.84 22.99 3.24
N GLY A 132 7.07 22.18 2.51
CA GLY A 132 5.85 21.53 2.99
C GLY A 132 6.07 20.62 4.21
N SER A 133 7.26 20.03 4.36
CA SER A 133 7.65 19.28 5.56
C SER A 133 7.86 20.16 6.81
N PHE A 134 7.97 21.48 6.66
CA PHE A 134 8.08 22.48 7.73
C PHE A 134 6.76 23.26 7.95
N LYS A 135 5.71 22.97 7.19
CA LYS A 135 4.38 23.55 7.41
C LYS A 135 3.64 22.69 8.42
N ASP A 136 2.96 23.34 9.37
CA ASP A 136 2.27 22.66 10.46
C ASP A 136 1.01 21.88 10.03
N ARG A 137 0.53 22.06 8.79
CA ARG A 137 -0.83 21.61 8.38
C ARG A 137 -1.01 20.88 7.04
N PRO A 138 0.01 20.34 6.34
CA PRO A 138 -0.18 19.73 5.01
C PRO A 138 -1.17 18.55 5.04
N ILE A 139 -1.17 17.75 6.12
CA ILE A 139 -2.10 16.62 6.27
C ILE A 139 -3.54 17.13 6.48
N ALA A 140 -3.74 18.09 7.38
CA ALA A 140 -5.06 18.66 7.66
C ALA A 140 -5.65 19.34 6.41
N GLU A 141 -4.85 20.12 5.69
CA GLU A 141 -5.26 20.76 4.44
C GLU A 141 -5.58 19.74 3.34
N TRP A 142 -4.79 18.68 3.22
CA TRP A 142 -5.07 17.60 2.27
C TRP A 142 -6.36 16.85 2.60
N LEU A 143 -6.63 16.58 3.88
CA LEU A 143 -7.90 15.98 4.31
C LEU A 143 -9.08 16.92 4.04
N ALA A 144 -8.96 18.21 4.36
CA ALA A 144 -10.01 19.20 4.09
C ALA A 144 -10.30 19.34 2.59
N LYS A 145 -9.27 19.27 1.74
CA LYS A 145 -9.41 19.29 0.28
C LYS A 145 -10.25 18.13 -0.26
N HIS A 146 -10.14 16.94 0.33
CA HIS A 146 -10.85 15.74 -0.13
C HIS A 146 -12.18 15.49 0.61
N ASN A 147 -12.45 16.24 1.68
CA ASN A 147 -13.63 16.11 2.54
C ASN A 147 -14.21 17.51 2.77
N PRO A 148 -14.95 18.07 1.79
CA PRO A 148 -15.36 19.47 1.79
C PRO A 148 -16.47 19.80 2.78
N SER A 149 -17.27 18.82 3.20
CA SER A 149 -18.25 19.03 4.26
C SER A 149 -17.63 18.83 5.64
N GLU A 150 -18.12 19.59 6.62
CA GLU A 150 -17.68 19.50 8.03
C GLU A 150 -17.79 18.07 8.56
N LEU A 151 -18.93 17.41 8.32
CA LEU A 151 -19.16 16.02 8.73
C LEU A 151 -18.18 15.02 8.08
N GLU A 152 -17.85 15.18 6.79
CA GLU A 152 -16.87 14.32 6.14
C GLU A 152 -15.46 14.56 6.67
N TYR A 153 -15.10 15.83 6.90
CA TYR A 153 -13.79 16.19 7.45
C TYR A 153 -13.61 15.65 8.87
N GLU A 154 -14.60 15.82 9.74
CA GLU A 154 -14.60 15.27 11.10
C GLU A 154 -14.38 13.75 11.07
N ARG A 155 -15.14 13.02 10.24
CA ARG A 155 -14.96 11.57 10.06
C ARG A 155 -13.57 11.20 9.56
N ALA A 156 -13.01 11.98 8.63
CA ALA A 156 -11.66 11.74 8.13
C ALA A 156 -10.60 11.97 9.23
N VAL A 157 -10.77 12.99 10.06
CA VAL A 157 -9.90 13.24 11.22
C VAL A 157 -10.03 12.12 12.24
N GLU A 158 -11.24 11.65 12.56
CA GLU A 158 -11.45 10.50 13.45
C GLU A 158 -10.76 9.24 12.93
N ASN A 159 -10.92 8.93 11.65
CA ASN A 159 -10.24 7.80 11.03
C ASN A 159 -8.71 7.95 11.09
N PHE A 160 -8.20 9.16 10.85
CA PHE A 160 -6.77 9.46 10.95
C PHE A 160 -6.25 9.22 12.36
N THR A 161 -6.94 9.76 13.37
CA THR A 161 -6.54 9.60 14.77
C THR A 161 -6.56 8.14 15.19
N ALA A 162 -7.62 7.40 14.87
CA ALA A 162 -7.75 5.98 15.23
C ALA A 162 -6.68 5.11 14.55
N SER A 163 -6.51 5.25 13.24
CA SER A 163 -5.54 4.46 12.46
C SER A 163 -4.09 4.83 12.76
N CYS A 164 -3.81 6.11 13.04
CA CYS A 164 -2.50 6.56 13.53
C CYS A 164 -2.17 5.93 14.88
N ALA A 165 -3.12 5.90 15.83
CA ALA A 165 -2.93 5.24 17.11
C ALA A 165 -2.66 3.73 16.95
N GLY A 166 -3.46 3.04 16.13
CA GLY A 166 -3.30 1.61 15.87
C GLY A 166 -1.96 1.26 15.22
N TYR A 167 -1.55 2.00 14.18
CA TYR A 167 -0.25 1.78 13.54
C TYR A 167 0.93 2.19 14.42
N SER A 168 0.80 3.23 15.26
CA SER A 168 1.85 3.61 16.22
C SER A 168 2.12 2.48 17.22
N VAL A 169 1.06 1.88 17.78
CA VAL A 169 1.17 0.74 18.70
C VAL A 169 1.68 -0.50 17.97
N ALA A 170 1.11 -0.85 16.83
CA ALA A 170 1.51 -2.04 16.07
C ALA A 170 2.99 -1.98 15.69
N THR A 171 3.43 -0.86 15.12
CA THR A 171 4.82 -0.71 14.66
C THR A 171 5.83 -0.69 15.80
N TYR A 172 5.47 -0.13 16.96
CA TYR A 172 6.29 -0.19 18.16
C TYR A 172 6.44 -1.62 18.70
N ILE A 173 5.33 -2.35 18.89
CA ILE A 173 5.33 -3.73 19.42
C ILE A 173 6.11 -4.66 18.49
N LEU A 174 5.87 -4.51 17.19
CA LEU A 174 6.50 -5.33 16.17
C LEU A 174 8.00 -4.97 16.05
N GLY A 175 8.38 -3.71 16.26
CA GLY A 175 9.76 -3.25 16.08
C GLY A 175 10.09 -2.91 14.61
N ILE A 176 9.17 -2.20 13.93
CA ILE A 176 9.37 -1.75 12.55
C ILE A 176 10.16 -0.42 12.57
N CYS A 177 11.43 -0.44 12.16
CA CYS A 177 12.35 0.70 12.38
C CYS A 177 12.41 1.73 11.23
N ASP A 178 12.20 1.31 9.97
CA ASP A 178 12.42 2.20 8.80
C ASP A 178 11.14 2.95 8.39
N ARG A 179 10.61 3.78 9.31
CA ARG A 179 9.37 4.54 9.10
C ARG A 179 9.68 6.00 8.75
N HIS A 180 9.63 6.31 7.46
CA HIS A 180 9.70 7.66 6.90
C HIS A 180 8.46 7.97 6.06
N ASN A 181 8.27 9.23 5.66
CA ASN A 181 7.05 9.71 4.99
C ASN A 181 6.74 9.05 3.63
N ASP A 182 7.66 8.27 3.05
CA ASP A 182 7.39 7.46 1.85
C ASP A 182 6.75 6.10 2.18
N ASN A 183 7.01 5.58 3.38
CA ASN A 183 6.51 4.28 3.84
C ASN A 183 5.21 4.40 4.65
N ILE A 184 4.64 5.60 4.70
CA ILE A 184 3.37 5.90 5.36
C ILE A 184 2.46 6.51 4.31
N MET A 185 1.28 5.93 4.17
CA MET A 185 0.24 6.37 3.24
C MET A 185 -0.99 6.83 4.01
N LEU A 186 -1.74 7.73 3.37
CA LEU A 186 -2.99 8.26 3.88
C LEU A 186 -4.07 8.15 2.80
N LYS A 187 -5.21 7.53 3.15
CA LYS A 187 -6.39 7.50 2.29
C LYS A 187 -7.14 8.82 2.36
N THR A 188 -7.85 9.19 1.29
CA THR A 188 -8.75 10.37 1.27
C THR A 188 -9.84 10.27 2.34
N SER A 189 -10.22 9.06 2.73
CA SER A 189 -11.12 8.75 3.85
C SER A 189 -10.49 8.93 5.24
N GLY A 190 -9.28 9.46 5.34
CA GLY A 190 -8.57 9.72 6.60
C GLY A 190 -7.78 8.54 7.16
N HIS A 191 -7.86 7.34 6.58
CA HIS A 191 -7.18 6.18 7.15
C HIS A 191 -5.68 6.20 6.85
N LEU A 192 -4.85 6.28 7.88
CA LEU A 192 -3.40 6.17 7.81
C LEU A 192 -2.97 4.71 7.88
N PHE A 193 -2.00 4.33 7.05
CA PHE A 193 -1.45 2.99 7.05
C PHE A 193 0.00 2.94 6.60
N HIS A 194 0.72 1.93 7.07
CA HIS A 194 2.12 1.74 6.77
C HIS A 194 2.28 0.73 5.61
N ILE A 195 3.34 0.92 4.81
CA ILE A 195 3.71 0.04 3.70
C ILE A 195 5.22 -0.30 3.80
N ASP A 196 5.69 -1.19 2.92
CA ASP A 196 7.10 -1.57 2.74
C ASP A 196 7.77 -1.97 4.06
N PHE A 197 7.46 -3.17 4.55
CA PHE A 197 7.89 -3.69 5.85
C PHE A 197 9.18 -4.52 5.79
N GLY A 198 9.90 -4.54 4.66
CA GLY A 198 11.07 -5.38 4.42
C GLY A 198 12.30 -5.15 5.33
N LYS A 199 12.19 -4.34 6.38
CA LYS A 199 13.17 -4.22 7.47
C LYS A 199 12.44 -4.39 8.82
N PHE A 200 12.28 -5.64 9.21
CA PHE A 200 11.55 -6.02 10.43
C PHE A 200 12.41 -6.94 11.32
N LEU A 201 12.33 -6.81 12.65
CA LEU A 201 13.11 -7.59 13.64
C LEU A 201 14.63 -7.41 13.60
N GLY A 202 15.14 -6.18 13.65
CA GLY A 202 16.54 -5.96 14.02
C GLY A 202 17.57 -5.99 12.90
N ASP A 203 17.17 -6.01 11.62
CA ASP A 203 17.98 -5.46 10.52
C ASP A 203 18.10 -3.92 10.60
N ALA A 204 18.02 -3.36 11.81
CA ALA A 204 18.66 -2.10 12.10
C ALA A 204 20.12 -2.29 11.68
N GLN A 205 20.57 -1.52 10.69
CA GLN A 205 22.00 -1.23 10.57
C GLN A 205 22.50 -1.06 12.00
N MET A 206 23.44 -1.90 12.43
CA MET A 206 24.09 -1.73 13.71
C MET A 206 24.41 -0.24 13.82
N PHE A 207 23.68 0.47 14.69
CA PHE A 207 24.03 1.83 15.08
C PHE A 207 25.50 1.73 15.42
N GLY A 208 26.32 2.46 14.65
CA GLY A 208 27.73 2.15 14.45
C GLY A 208 28.43 1.77 15.75
N ASN A 209 29.33 0.78 15.66
CA ASN A 209 30.27 0.44 16.71
C ASN A 209 30.72 1.71 17.43
N PHE A 210 30.21 1.94 18.65
CA PHE A 210 30.78 2.94 19.53
C PHE A 210 32.18 2.42 19.87
N LYS A 211 33.19 3.11 19.32
CA LYS A 211 34.58 3.00 19.75
C LYS A 211 34.80 3.88 20.97
#